data_AF-A0A0F5RBZ0-F1
#
_entry.id   AF-A0A0F5RBZ0-F1
#
_cell.length_a   1.000
_cell.length_b   1.000
_cell.length_c   1.000
_cell.angle_alpha   90.00
_cell.angle_beta   90.00
_cell.angle_gamma   90.00
#
_symmetry.space_group_name_H-M   'P 1'
#
loop_
_entity.id
_entity.type
_entity.pdbx_description
1 polymer ?
#
loop_
_entity_poly.entity_id
_entity_poly.type
_entity_poly.pdbx_seq_one_letter_code
_entity_poly.pdbx_strand_id
1 'polypeptide(L)'
;MAASALRVLMLAVLLAFSLLPQGAAVQKASAADACSGVAAWSSSSVYTVGQKAVYSGTLYEAKWWTQGERPDLAGEWGAWKALSVCSASPTPTPTVTPAPSATPKPSATPTPTPAPTKTPTPTATPVPAGKIIGAYVADWHFPVISTVPAEKLTHVFYAFADATSTGVSGGDTGKLAQLVSLKSKNPNLKVLVSVGGWGRSASFPAAAATEASRTAFANSAVSYIRANKLDGIDIDWEYPGSGDRANYTLFIQKLRSVLDSASSADGRSANKYQLTAAVGASDYGLGNIDIAAVIPSFDFLNVMTYDLQNGANTHHTALYNSPMASYSVDSAIKLLKGKGAPAAKLVAGGAFYSHGSGDYTYDELKASYINKNGWTRQWDSTARAPYLTNSSGGFLSYDDAESLTGKVNYVKSGGLGGIMFWEYGQNMNGELLEAIYQAMK
;
A
#
# COMPACT_ATOMS: atom_id res chain seq x y z
N MET A 1 -54.40 -29.50 -10.86
CA MET A 1 -54.68 -30.76 -10.12
C MET A 1 -53.36 -31.51 -10.02
N ALA A 2 -52.92 -32.14 -8.94
CA ALA A 2 -53.22 -32.06 -7.50
C ALA A 2 -51.96 -32.67 -6.80
N ALA A 3 -51.28 -32.04 -5.85
CA ALA A 3 -51.66 -31.64 -4.47
C ALA A 3 -51.65 -32.79 -3.44
N SER A 4 -50.96 -32.56 -2.32
CA SER A 4 -50.89 -33.35 -1.05
C SER A 4 -50.21 -34.73 -1.13
N ALA A 5 -49.34 -35.18 -0.20
CA ALA A 5 -49.05 -34.94 1.23
C ALA A 5 -49.66 -35.96 2.22
N LEU A 6 -48.81 -36.50 3.11
CA LEU A 6 -49.13 -37.40 4.23
C LEU A 6 -48.14 -37.05 5.37
N ARG A 7 -48.54 -36.38 6.45
CA ARG A 7 -49.20 -36.91 7.67
C ARG A 7 -48.36 -38.02 8.35
N VAL A 8 -47.71 -37.85 9.52
CA VAL A 8 -48.06 -37.30 10.86
C VAL A 8 -48.16 -38.44 11.88
N LEU A 9 -47.52 -38.31 13.06
CA LEU A 9 -47.83 -39.08 14.26
C LEU A 9 -47.56 -38.28 15.56
N MET A 10 -48.27 -38.63 16.64
CA MET A 10 -48.30 -38.02 17.99
C MET A 10 -48.40 -39.17 19.03
N LEU A 11 -48.20 -39.05 20.34
CA LEU A 11 -47.97 -37.95 21.31
C LEU A 11 -46.86 -38.46 22.31
N ALA A 12 -46.55 -38.04 23.55
CA ALA A 12 -47.01 -37.02 24.51
C ALA A 12 -45.84 -36.64 25.46
N VAL A 13 -45.72 -35.40 25.96
CA VAL A 13 -46.26 -34.87 27.25
C VAL A 13 -45.84 -35.62 28.52
N LEU A 14 -45.03 -34.94 29.36
CA LEU A 14 -45.32 -34.75 30.80
C LEU A 14 -44.47 -33.61 31.39
N LEU A 15 -45.08 -32.76 32.23
CA LEU A 15 -44.37 -31.77 33.04
C LEU A 15 -44.04 -32.37 34.42
N ALA A 16 -42.93 -31.94 35.01
CA ALA A 16 -42.70 -32.02 36.45
C ALA A 16 -42.11 -30.70 36.94
N PHE A 17 -42.82 -30.01 37.84
CA PHE A 17 -42.41 -28.77 38.48
C PHE A 17 -42.32 -29.04 39.98
N SER A 18 -41.20 -28.71 40.65
CA SER A 18 -41.16 -28.17 42.03
C SER A 18 -39.75 -28.17 42.67
N LEU A 19 -39.62 -27.29 43.68
CA LEU A 19 -38.67 -27.33 44.81
C LEU A 19 -37.16 -27.17 44.54
N LEU A 20 -36.75 -25.90 44.53
CA LEU A 20 -35.39 -25.46 44.88
C LEU A 20 -35.13 -25.64 46.40
N PRO A 21 -33.94 -26.09 46.82
CA PRO A 21 -33.34 -25.69 48.09
C PRO A 21 -32.56 -24.36 47.90
N GLN A 22 -32.72 -23.42 48.83
CA GLN A 22 -31.85 -22.24 48.92
C GLN A 22 -30.63 -22.51 49.82
N GLY A 23 -29.55 -21.74 49.64
CA GLY A 23 -28.65 -21.44 50.76
C GLY A 23 -27.32 -22.19 50.84
N ALA A 24 -26.44 -21.97 49.87
CA ALA A 24 -24.99 -22.04 50.11
C ALA A 24 -24.32 -20.86 49.40
N ALA A 25 -23.93 -19.82 50.16
CA ALA A 25 -23.28 -18.63 49.62
C ALA A 25 -21.80 -18.92 49.31
N VAL A 26 -21.54 -19.55 48.15
CA VAL A 26 -20.20 -19.61 47.58
C VAL A 26 -19.75 -18.18 47.31
N GLN A 27 -18.80 -17.68 48.11
CA GLN A 27 -18.18 -16.39 47.83
C GLN A 27 -17.54 -16.46 46.45
N LYS A 28 -18.07 -15.65 45.53
CA LYS A 28 -17.49 -15.50 44.20
C LYS A 28 -16.15 -14.81 44.40
N ALA A 29 -15.06 -15.58 44.38
CA ALA A 29 -13.71 -15.04 44.44
C ALA A 29 -13.60 -13.94 43.38
N SER A 30 -13.27 -12.72 43.80
CA SER A 30 -13.10 -11.60 42.90
C SER A 30 -12.03 -11.98 41.89
N ALA A 31 -12.39 -12.05 40.61
CA ALA A 31 -11.39 -12.22 39.55
C ALA A 31 -10.41 -11.05 39.68
N ALA A 32 -9.16 -11.35 40.04
CA ALA A 32 -8.10 -10.37 39.98
C ALA A 32 -8.02 -9.84 38.54
N ASP A 33 -7.90 -8.52 38.37
CA ASP A 33 -7.81 -7.94 37.04
C ASP A 33 -6.64 -8.59 36.29
N ALA A 34 -6.96 -9.32 35.22
CA ALA A 34 -6.00 -10.10 34.44
C ALA A 34 -4.91 -9.22 33.81
N CYS A 35 -5.17 -7.92 33.70
CA CYS A 35 -4.26 -6.92 33.14
C CYS A 35 -3.39 -6.22 34.21
N SER A 36 -3.62 -6.49 35.50
CA SER A 36 -2.89 -5.88 36.62
C SER A 36 -1.40 -6.24 36.59
N GLY A 37 -0.54 -5.22 36.63
CA GLY A 37 0.91 -5.37 36.58
C GLY A 37 1.50 -5.72 35.21
N VAL A 38 0.68 -5.88 34.17
CA VAL A 38 1.13 -6.15 32.80
C VAL A 38 1.32 -4.82 32.05
N ALA A 39 2.46 -4.66 31.39
CA ALA A 39 2.74 -3.44 30.62
C ALA A 39 1.83 -3.30 29.39
N ALA A 40 1.55 -2.06 29.00
CA ALA A 40 0.96 -1.77 27.71
C ALA A 40 1.89 -2.24 26.57
N TRP A 41 1.32 -2.74 25.48
CA TRP A 41 2.08 -3.13 24.29
C TRP A 41 2.74 -1.91 23.63
N SER A 42 3.99 -2.08 23.22
CA SER A 42 4.80 -1.06 22.56
C SER A 42 5.44 -1.63 21.30
N SER A 43 5.27 -0.94 20.17
CA SER A 43 5.85 -1.35 18.88
C SER A 43 7.39 -1.37 18.87
N SER A 44 8.05 -0.61 19.76
CA SER A 44 9.50 -0.62 19.91
C SER A 44 10.02 -1.74 20.81
N SER A 45 9.16 -2.40 21.59
CA SER A 45 9.56 -3.44 22.52
C SER A 45 9.64 -4.80 21.84
N VAL A 46 10.71 -5.55 22.13
CA VAL A 46 10.83 -6.96 21.77
C VAL A 46 10.05 -7.79 22.78
N TYR A 47 9.25 -8.73 22.29
CA TYR A 47 8.55 -9.72 23.08
C TYR A 47 9.01 -11.13 22.69
N THR A 48 9.12 -12.02 23.66
CA THR A 48 9.46 -13.44 23.46
C THR A 48 8.35 -14.36 23.97
N VAL A 49 8.43 -15.64 23.64
CA VAL A 49 7.38 -16.64 23.97
C VAL A 49 6.95 -16.57 25.44
N GLY A 50 5.63 -16.49 25.67
CA GLY A 50 5.02 -16.40 26.99
C GLY A 50 5.02 -15.00 27.63
N GLN A 51 5.70 -14.01 27.05
CA GLN A 51 5.62 -12.62 27.52
C GLN A 51 4.26 -12.00 27.18
N LYS A 52 3.78 -11.10 28.05
CA LYS A 52 2.43 -10.54 28.01
C LYS A 52 2.43 -9.04 27.84
N ALA A 53 1.43 -8.55 27.13
CA ALA A 53 1.22 -7.12 26.91
C ALA A 53 -0.28 -6.80 26.81
N VAL A 54 -0.67 -5.60 27.24
CA VAL A 54 -2.05 -5.10 27.12
C VAL A 54 -2.15 -4.19 25.90
N TYR A 55 -3.04 -4.50 24.96
CA TYR A 55 -3.32 -3.68 23.78
C TYR A 55 -4.83 -3.48 23.61
N SER A 56 -5.26 -2.24 23.34
CA SER A 56 -6.68 -1.88 23.17
C SER A 56 -7.65 -2.47 24.21
N GLY A 57 -7.23 -2.52 25.48
CA GLY A 57 -8.03 -3.08 26.57
C GLY A 57 -8.16 -4.61 26.55
N THR A 58 -7.25 -5.33 25.89
CA THR A 58 -7.17 -6.80 25.88
C THR A 58 -5.75 -7.26 26.24
N LEU A 59 -5.65 -8.31 27.04
CA LEU A 59 -4.41 -9.00 27.38
C LEU A 59 -4.03 -9.99 26.27
N TYR A 60 -2.79 -9.90 25.79
CA TYR A 60 -2.21 -10.82 24.81
C TYR A 60 -0.94 -11.47 25.34
N GLU A 61 -0.63 -12.66 24.82
CA GLU A 61 0.58 -13.43 25.08
C GLU A 61 1.32 -13.72 23.76
N ALA A 62 2.63 -13.50 23.72
CA ALA A 62 3.44 -13.74 22.54
C ALA A 62 3.71 -15.25 22.36
N LYS A 63 3.48 -15.76 21.15
CA LYS A 63 3.66 -17.17 20.76
C LYS A 63 5.12 -17.49 20.39
N TRP A 64 5.90 -16.48 19.99
CA TRP A 64 7.32 -16.56 19.63
C TRP A 64 8.00 -15.18 19.76
N TRP A 65 9.22 -15.01 19.24
CA TRP A 65 9.89 -13.70 19.17
C TRP A 65 9.13 -12.75 18.23
N THR A 66 8.81 -11.54 18.68
CA THR A 66 8.18 -10.51 17.85
C THR A 66 8.52 -9.10 18.32
N GLN A 67 8.50 -8.14 17.39
CA GLN A 67 8.65 -6.71 17.64
C GLN A 67 7.81 -5.96 16.60
N GLY A 68 7.05 -4.95 16.99
CA GLY A 68 6.23 -4.15 16.07
C GLY A 68 4.91 -4.78 15.59
N GLU A 69 4.75 -6.11 15.57
CA GLU A 69 3.48 -6.76 15.23
C GLU A 69 2.37 -6.40 16.22
N ARG A 70 1.26 -5.87 15.69
CA ARG A 70 0.08 -5.49 16.47
C ARG A 70 -0.68 -6.72 17.00
N PRO A 71 -0.98 -6.82 18.31
CA PRO A 71 -1.64 -7.99 18.87
C PRO A 71 -3.07 -8.24 18.39
N ASP A 72 -3.80 -7.19 18.02
CA ASP A 72 -5.19 -7.28 17.56
C ASP A 72 -5.34 -7.78 16.11
N LEU A 73 -4.28 -7.72 15.31
CA LEU A 73 -4.29 -8.08 13.89
C LEU A 73 -3.72 -9.49 13.61
N ALA A 74 -3.18 -10.18 14.62
CA ALA A 74 -2.43 -11.42 14.45
C ALA A 74 -3.28 -12.62 13.96
N GLY A 75 -4.59 -12.63 14.23
CA GLY A 75 -5.46 -13.79 13.95
C GLY A 75 -5.00 -15.06 14.67
N GLU A 76 -5.32 -16.24 14.11
CA GLU A 76 -4.88 -17.52 14.67
C GLU A 76 -3.38 -17.79 14.42
N TRP A 77 -2.84 -17.28 13.31
CA TRP A 77 -1.52 -17.65 12.79
C TRP A 77 -0.37 -16.69 13.17
N GLY A 78 -0.62 -15.40 13.42
CA GLY A 78 0.41 -14.40 13.75
C GLY A 78 0.99 -14.52 15.17
N ALA A 79 1.90 -13.63 15.57
CA ALA A 79 2.69 -13.81 16.80
C ALA A 79 1.94 -13.70 18.13
N TRP A 80 0.69 -13.24 18.16
CA TRP A 80 -0.04 -12.92 19.39
C TRP A 80 -1.26 -13.81 19.62
N LYS A 81 -1.43 -14.26 20.86
CA LYS A 81 -2.62 -14.98 21.34
C LYS A 81 -3.40 -14.07 22.29
N ALA A 82 -4.66 -13.76 21.96
CA ALA A 82 -5.56 -13.09 22.88
C ALA A 82 -5.89 -14.00 24.09
N LEU A 83 -5.92 -13.42 25.29
CA LEU A 83 -6.25 -14.14 26.53
C LEU A 83 -7.58 -13.68 27.14
N SER A 84 -7.74 -12.37 27.38
CA SER A 84 -8.90 -11.81 28.08
C SER A 84 -9.02 -10.30 27.90
N VAL A 85 -10.25 -9.78 27.83
CA VAL A 85 -10.51 -8.33 27.89
C VAL A 85 -10.29 -7.80 29.32
N CYS A 86 -9.73 -6.59 29.44
CA CYS A 86 -9.59 -5.85 30.69
C CYS A 86 -10.88 -5.06 30.96
N SER A 87 -11.34 -5.03 32.22
CA SER A 87 -12.57 -4.32 32.60
C SER A 87 -12.27 -2.97 33.28
N ALA A 88 -12.71 -1.87 32.68
CA ALA A 88 -12.71 -0.52 33.26
C ALA A 88 -14.03 -0.28 34.03
N SER A 89 -14.12 0.50 35.11
CA SER A 89 -13.14 1.18 36.00
C SER A 89 -13.84 1.43 37.37
N PRO A 90 -13.19 1.92 38.45
CA PRO A 90 -12.89 3.36 38.55
C PRO A 90 -11.53 3.73 39.22
N THR A 91 -10.95 4.84 38.74
CA THR A 91 -10.23 5.93 39.46
C THR A 91 -9.14 5.59 40.52
N PRO A 92 -7.93 6.18 40.41
CA PRO A 92 -6.77 5.79 41.25
C PRO A 92 -6.77 6.38 42.68
N THR A 93 -6.11 5.64 43.58
CA THR A 93 -5.71 6.05 44.94
C THR A 93 -4.17 6.15 45.01
N PRO A 94 -3.56 7.15 45.66
CA PRO A 94 -2.11 7.43 45.58
C PRO A 94 -1.24 6.68 46.62
N THR A 95 0.09 6.82 46.49
CA THR A 95 1.16 6.36 47.43
C THR A 95 1.46 4.84 47.28
N VAL A 96 2.69 4.31 47.41
CA VAL A 96 3.80 4.71 48.30
C VAL A 96 5.20 4.69 47.63
N THR A 97 6.06 5.63 48.04
CA THR A 97 7.48 5.73 47.68
C THR A 97 8.35 4.69 48.42
N PRO A 98 9.19 3.89 47.73
CA PRO A 98 10.21 3.06 48.38
C PRO A 98 11.34 3.89 49.00
N ALA A 99 11.85 3.46 50.17
CA ALA A 99 13.01 4.06 50.81
C ALA A 99 14.31 3.83 49.99
N PRO A 100 15.34 4.70 50.11
CA PRO A 100 16.56 4.59 49.32
C PRO A 100 17.38 3.33 49.66
N SER A 101 17.76 2.57 48.63
CA SER A 101 18.71 1.45 48.76
C SER A 101 20.16 1.95 48.74
N ALA A 102 21.06 1.20 49.37
CA ALA A 102 22.43 1.65 49.67
C ALA A 102 23.34 1.72 48.43
N THR A 103 24.22 2.73 48.42
CA THR A 103 25.14 3.03 47.31
C THR A 103 26.23 1.96 47.12
N PRO A 104 26.39 1.37 45.91
CA PRO A 104 27.57 0.57 45.59
C PRO A 104 28.84 1.43 45.56
N LYS A 105 29.94 0.89 46.10
CA LYS A 105 31.28 1.49 46.05
C LYS A 105 31.74 1.64 44.58
N PRO A 106 32.38 2.76 44.17
CA PRO A 106 32.81 2.94 42.79
C PRO A 106 33.85 1.88 42.36
N SER A 107 33.61 1.27 41.21
CA SER A 107 34.60 0.49 40.46
C SER A 107 35.34 1.40 39.47
N ALA A 108 36.54 1.02 39.06
CA ALA A 108 37.39 1.85 38.21
C ALA A 108 36.81 2.04 36.79
N THR A 109 36.84 3.28 36.31
CA THR A 109 36.40 3.63 34.95
C THR A 109 37.29 2.97 33.89
N PRO A 110 36.75 2.13 32.99
CA PRO A 110 37.51 1.66 31.83
C PRO A 110 37.74 2.81 30.85
N THR A 111 38.95 2.92 30.31
CA THR A 111 39.31 3.90 29.27
C THR A 111 38.36 3.78 28.06
N PRO A 112 37.84 4.89 27.51
CA PRO A 112 36.95 4.83 26.36
C PRO A 112 37.67 4.30 25.12
N THR A 113 37.26 3.11 24.65
CA THR A 113 37.60 2.62 23.31
C THR A 113 37.15 3.65 22.27
N PRO A 114 37.99 4.03 21.28
CA PRO A 114 37.57 4.95 20.24
C PRO A 114 36.36 4.38 19.49
N ALA A 115 35.32 5.20 19.32
CA ALA A 115 34.13 4.81 18.58
C ALA A 115 34.52 4.42 17.14
N PRO A 116 33.95 3.34 16.57
CA PRO A 116 34.27 2.95 15.20
C PRO A 116 33.90 4.08 14.25
N THR A 117 34.88 4.52 13.45
CA THR A 117 34.69 5.55 12.42
C THR A 117 33.52 5.14 11.54
N LYS A 118 32.46 5.97 11.50
CA LYS A 118 31.34 5.75 10.59
C LYS A 118 31.87 5.78 9.15
N THR A 119 31.95 4.62 8.51
CA THR A 119 32.17 4.53 7.07
C THR A 119 31.14 5.45 6.40
N PRO A 120 31.57 6.41 5.56
CA PRO A 120 30.62 7.31 4.92
C PRO A 120 29.68 6.49 4.05
N THR A 121 28.37 6.55 4.33
CA THR A 121 27.35 5.98 3.45
C THR A 121 27.56 6.55 2.05
N PRO A 122 27.73 5.72 1.01
CA PRO A 122 28.01 6.23 -0.33
C PRO A 122 26.85 7.11 -0.78
N THR A 123 27.15 8.35 -1.16
CA THR A 123 26.16 9.30 -1.67
C THR A 123 25.46 8.71 -2.90
N ALA A 124 24.13 8.63 -2.85
CA ALA A 124 23.34 8.11 -3.96
C ALA A 124 23.58 8.94 -5.24
N THR A 125 23.90 8.26 -6.35
CA THR A 125 23.97 8.88 -7.68
C THR A 125 22.57 9.41 -8.05
N PRO A 126 22.43 10.66 -8.52
CA PRO A 126 21.14 11.17 -8.97
C PRO A 126 20.55 10.31 -10.10
N VAL A 127 19.24 10.07 -10.04
CA VAL A 127 18.48 9.47 -11.15
C VAL A 127 18.63 10.36 -12.40
N PRO A 128 18.84 9.81 -13.62
CA PRO A 128 19.02 10.61 -14.82
C PRO A 128 17.88 11.61 -15.05
N ALA A 129 18.24 12.84 -15.43
CA ALA A 129 17.29 13.94 -15.55
C ALA A 129 16.14 13.60 -16.51
N GLY A 130 14.90 13.77 -16.05
CA GLY A 130 13.70 13.45 -16.82
C GLY A 130 13.29 11.96 -16.81
N LYS A 131 13.96 11.10 -16.02
CA LYS A 131 13.47 9.74 -15.73
C LYS A 131 12.71 9.69 -14.41
N ILE A 132 11.61 8.93 -14.42
CA ILE A 132 10.76 8.72 -13.25
C ILE A 132 11.11 7.38 -12.60
N ILE A 133 11.34 7.42 -11.29
CA ILE A 133 11.12 6.32 -10.36
C ILE A 133 10.01 6.78 -9.42
N GLY A 134 8.84 6.13 -9.55
CA GLY A 134 7.62 6.45 -8.79
C GLY A 134 7.26 5.37 -7.77
N ALA A 135 6.99 5.73 -6.53
CA ALA A 135 6.47 4.82 -5.52
C ALA A 135 5.02 5.18 -5.17
N TYR A 136 4.07 4.27 -5.39
CA TYR A 136 2.80 4.34 -4.67
C TYR A 136 3.03 3.87 -3.23
N VAL A 137 2.47 4.58 -2.27
CA VAL A 137 2.58 4.27 -0.83
C VAL A 137 1.17 4.17 -0.27
N ALA A 138 0.75 2.95 0.06
CA ALA A 138 -0.59 2.70 0.56
C ALA A 138 -0.76 3.15 2.03
N ASP A 139 -1.90 3.77 2.33
CA ASP A 139 -2.31 4.22 3.66
C ASP A 139 -2.32 3.06 4.69
N TRP A 140 -2.67 1.86 4.24
CA TRP A 140 -2.76 0.65 5.07
C TRP A 140 -1.43 -0.12 5.25
N HIS A 141 -0.42 0.10 4.41
CA HIS A 141 0.94 -0.45 4.57
C HIS A 141 1.99 0.64 4.75
N PHE A 142 1.59 1.77 5.35
CA PHE A 142 2.41 2.96 5.38
C PHE A 142 3.76 2.74 6.12
N PRO A 143 4.91 3.02 5.49
CA PRO A 143 6.23 2.70 6.04
C PRO A 143 6.63 3.64 7.18
N VAL A 144 7.56 3.18 8.02
CA VAL A 144 8.24 4.04 9.00
C VAL A 144 9.07 5.09 8.25
N ILE A 145 8.60 6.34 8.18
CA ILE A 145 9.08 7.35 7.23
C ILE A 145 10.60 7.58 7.21
N SER A 146 11.28 7.37 8.35
CA SER A 146 12.74 7.51 8.45
C SER A 146 13.51 6.46 7.63
N THR A 147 12.94 5.28 7.37
CA THR A 147 13.59 4.21 6.59
C THR A 147 13.52 4.41 5.08
N VAL A 148 12.58 5.23 4.58
CA VAL A 148 12.36 5.42 3.13
C VAL A 148 13.59 6.06 2.46
N PRO A 149 14.23 5.40 1.47
CA PRO A 149 15.40 5.91 0.77
C PRO A 149 14.97 6.88 -0.34
N ALA A 150 14.48 8.05 0.07
CA ALA A 150 13.89 9.06 -0.81
C ALA A 150 14.85 9.59 -1.89
N GLU A 151 16.16 9.47 -1.68
CA GLU A 151 17.22 9.75 -2.66
C GLU A 151 17.21 8.80 -3.88
N LYS A 152 16.54 7.65 -3.79
CA LYS A 152 16.33 6.68 -4.90
C LYS A 152 15.00 6.90 -5.64
N LEU A 153 14.15 7.80 -5.14
CA LEU A 153 12.83 8.09 -5.68
C LEU A 153 12.80 9.47 -6.35
N THR A 154 11.90 9.64 -7.31
CA THR A 154 11.64 10.95 -7.95
C THR A 154 10.23 11.45 -7.68
N HIS A 155 9.27 10.52 -7.58
CA HIS A 155 7.88 10.78 -7.30
C HIS A 155 7.39 9.81 -6.22
N VAL A 156 6.54 10.30 -5.32
CA VAL A 156 5.76 9.49 -4.38
C VAL A 156 4.29 9.85 -4.56
N PHE A 157 3.46 8.81 -4.67
CA PHE A 157 2.01 8.92 -4.79
C PHE A 157 1.40 8.39 -3.49
N TYR A 158 0.75 9.26 -2.71
CA TYR A 158 -0.01 8.84 -1.55
C TYR A 158 -1.30 8.15 -2.00
N ALA A 159 -1.48 6.88 -1.63
CA ALA A 159 -2.63 6.06 -2.02
C ALA A 159 -3.51 5.74 -0.80
N PHE A 160 -4.72 6.28 -0.65
CA PHE A 160 -5.43 7.19 -1.56
C PHE A 160 -6.20 8.26 -0.78
N ALA A 161 -6.50 9.37 -1.45
CA ALA A 161 -7.60 10.25 -1.10
C ALA A 161 -8.84 9.91 -1.95
N ASP A 162 -10.01 10.36 -1.52
CA ASP A 162 -11.30 9.97 -2.08
C ASP A 162 -11.89 11.04 -3.00
N ALA A 163 -12.30 10.60 -4.19
CA ALA A 163 -13.08 11.43 -5.10
C ALA A 163 -14.51 11.63 -4.58
N THR A 164 -15.01 12.85 -4.69
CA THR A 164 -16.42 13.22 -4.50
C THR A 164 -16.94 13.89 -5.77
N SER A 165 -18.25 14.10 -5.87
CA SER A 165 -18.87 14.78 -7.03
C SER A 165 -18.44 16.23 -7.23
N THR A 166 -17.72 16.85 -6.28
CA THR A 166 -17.29 18.25 -6.32
C THR A 166 -15.86 18.49 -5.81
N GLY A 167 -15.08 17.44 -5.51
CA GLY A 167 -13.75 17.62 -4.91
C GLY A 167 -13.02 16.38 -4.42
N VAL A 168 -11.82 16.62 -3.87
CA VAL A 168 -10.95 15.64 -3.20
C VAL A 168 -11.20 15.70 -1.69
N SER A 169 -11.31 14.54 -1.04
CA SER A 169 -11.57 14.40 0.39
C SER A 169 -10.78 13.22 0.99
N GLY A 170 -10.84 13.03 2.31
CA GLY A 170 -10.13 11.92 2.96
C GLY A 170 -8.60 12.03 2.88
N GLY A 171 -7.93 10.89 3.06
CA GLY A 171 -6.48 10.81 3.23
C GLY A 171 -5.99 11.25 4.62
N ASP A 172 -4.96 10.58 5.14
CA ASP A 172 -4.30 10.92 6.40
C ASP A 172 -3.32 12.08 6.17
N THR A 173 -3.68 13.25 6.68
CA THR A 173 -2.87 14.48 6.54
C THR A 173 -1.54 14.41 7.31
N GLY A 174 -1.45 13.57 8.35
CA GLY A 174 -0.21 13.29 9.06
C GLY A 174 0.75 12.43 8.23
N LYS A 175 0.24 11.39 7.56
CA LYS A 175 1.00 10.57 6.60
C LYS A 175 1.42 11.37 5.37
N LEU A 176 0.54 12.22 4.81
CA LEU A 176 0.90 13.17 3.75
C LEU A 176 2.02 14.12 4.18
N ALA A 177 1.96 14.70 5.39
CA ALA A 177 3.03 15.53 5.93
C ALA A 177 4.34 14.75 6.14
N GLN A 178 4.27 13.48 6.54
CA GLN A 178 5.44 12.59 6.61
C GLN A 178 6.06 12.36 5.22
N LEU A 179 5.27 12.05 4.18
CA LEU A 179 5.80 11.92 2.81
C LEU A 179 6.42 13.21 2.30
N VAL A 180 5.81 14.38 2.55
CA VAL A 180 6.39 15.69 2.22
C VAL A 180 7.70 15.94 2.97
N SER A 181 7.86 15.43 4.19
CA SER A 181 9.11 15.58 4.96
C SER A 181 10.32 14.89 4.30
N LEU A 182 10.11 13.89 3.43
CA LEU A 182 11.17 13.22 2.66
C LEU A 182 11.93 14.17 1.73
N LYS A 183 11.36 15.33 1.39
CA LYS A 183 12.04 16.40 0.65
C LYS A 183 13.28 16.95 1.39
N SER A 184 13.40 16.71 2.70
CA SER A 184 14.62 17.00 3.46
C SER A 184 15.80 16.09 3.09
N LYS A 185 15.54 14.84 2.66
CA LYS A 185 16.55 13.92 2.10
C LYS A 185 16.78 14.17 0.62
N ASN A 186 15.71 14.41 -0.14
CA ASN A 186 15.74 14.64 -1.58
C ASN A 186 14.90 15.88 -1.97
N PRO A 187 15.51 17.07 -2.07
CA PRO A 187 14.79 18.32 -2.40
C PRO A 187 14.09 18.33 -3.77
N ASN A 188 14.42 17.41 -4.67
CA ASN A 188 13.79 17.29 -5.99
C ASN A 188 12.55 16.39 -5.98
N LEU A 189 12.35 15.60 -4.92
CA LEU A 189 11.24 14.64 -4.79
C LEU A 189 9.89 15.33 -4.95
N LYS A 190 9.05 14.78 -5.83
CA LYS A 190 7.66 15.19 -5.99
C LYS A 190 6.77 14.32 -5.12
N VAL A 191 5.84 14.95 -4.40
CA VAL A 191 4.84 14.22 -3.59
C VAL A 191 3.45 14.62 -4.08
N LEU A 192 2.72 13.66 -4.65
CA LEU A 192 1.38 13.82 -5.20
C LEU A 192 0.39 13.04 -4.32
N VAL A 193 -0.85 13.52 -4.26
CA VAL A 193 -1.97 12.71 -3.79
C VAL A 193 -2.54 11.94 -4.98
N SER A 194 -2.66 10.61 -4.86
CA SER A 194 -3.48 9.83 -5.79
C SER A 194 -4.90 9.77 -5.27
N VAL A 195 -5.86 10.02 -6.17
CA VAL A 195 -7.27 10.16 -5.84
C VAL A 195 -8.06 9.09 -6.58
N GLY A 196 -8.84 8.30 -5.84
CA GLY A 196 -9.58 7.16 -6.39
C GLY A 196 -8.88 5.83 -6.13
N GLY A 197 -8.62 5.07 -7.20
CA GLY A 197 -8.20 3.67 -7.19
C GLY A 197 -9.38 2.69 -7.17
N TRP A 198 -9.05 1.40 -7.21
CA TRP A 198 -10.01 0.28 -7.20
C TRP A 198 -11.01 0.39 -6.05
N GLY A 199 -12.30 0.24 -6.36
CA GLY A 199 -13.40 0.38 -5.40
C GLY A 199 -13.71 1.81 -4.92
N ARG A 200 -12.83 2.80 -5.16
CA ARG A 200 -13.00 4.21 -4.75
C ARG A 200 -13.42 5.15 -5.89
N SER A 201 -13.36 4.68 -7.14
CA SER A 201 -13.59 5.47 -8.35
C SER A 201 -15.05 5.90 -8.63
N ALA A 202 -16.03 5.43 -7.84
CA ALA A 202 -17.46 5.58 -8.12
C ALA A 202 -17.99 7.04 -8.22
N SER A 203 -17.28 8.01 -7.64
CA SER A 203 -17.67 9.43 -7.66
C SER A 203 -17.24 10.18 -8.92
N PHE A 204 -16.30 9.66 -9.70
CA PHE A 204 -15.74 10.38 -10.85
C PHE A 204 -16.73 10.71 -11.98
N PRO A 205 -17.69 9.84 -12.37
CA PRO A 205 -18.72 10.19 -13.35
C PRO A 205 -19.47 11.48 -12.96
N ALA A 206 -19.84 11.62 -11.69
CA ALA A 206 -20.53 12.80 -11.16
C ALA A 206 -19.62 14.04 -11.12
N ALA A 207 -18.34 13.89 -10.78
CA ALA A 207 -17.36 14.98 -10.85
C ALA A 207 -17.16 15.47 -12.30
N ALA A 208 -17.05 14.55 -13.25
CA ALA A 208 -16.77 14.84 -14.65
C ALA A 208 -17.99 15.39 -15.43
N ALA A 209 -19.22 15.10 -14.99
CA ALA A 209 -20.46 15.29 -15.76
C ALA A 209 -20.74 16.72 -16.24
N THR A 210 -20.44 17.75 -15.44
CA THR A 210 -20.85 19.14 -15.73
C THR A 210 -19.70 20.13 -15.61
N GLU A 211 -19.79 21.27 -16.27
CA GLU A 211 -18.76 22.30 -16.17
C GLU A 211 -18.63 22.87 -14.74
N ALA A 212 -19.73 22.91 -14.00
CA ALA A 212 -19.76 23.28 -12.59
C ALA A 212 -19.06 22.23 -11.70
N SER A 213 -19.39 20.95 -11.84
CA SER A 213 -18.79 19.86 -11.04
C SER A 213 -17.29 19.71 -11.34
N ARG A 214 -16.88 19.78 -12.62
CA ARG A 214 -15.46 19.76 -13.02
C ARG A 214 -14.69 20.94 -12.43
N THR A 215 -15.26 22.14 -12.47
CA THR A 215 -14.61 23.35 -11.94
C THR A 215 -14.54 23.33 -10.40
N ALA A 216 -15.59 22.86 -9.72
CA ALA A 216 -15.57 22.64 -8.28
C ALA A 216 -14.48 21.63 -7.89
N PHE A 217 -14.42 20.48 -8.57
CA PHE A 217 -13.43 19.44 -8.30
C PHE A 217 -12.00 19.96 -8.48
N ALA A 218 -11.71 20.66 -9.58
CA ALA A 218 -10.38 21.19 -9.85
C ALA A 218 -9.96 22.26 -8.81
N ASN A 219 -10.88 23.11 -8.36
CA ASN A 219 -10.63 24.09 -7.29
C ASN A 219 -10.40 23.41 -5.93
N SER A 220 -11.14 22.35 -5.63
CA SER A 220 -10.94 21.51 -4.45
C SER A 220 -9.58 20.80 -4.49
N ALA A 221 -9.18 20.22 -5.63
CA ALA A 221 -7.88 19.59 -5.82
C ALA A 221 -6.72 20.56 -5.56
N VAL A 222 -6.76 21.78 -6.13
CA VAL A 222 -5.78 22.85 -5.83
C VAL A 222 -5.77 23.20 -4.34
N SER A 223 -6.93 23.25 -3.68
CA SER A 223 -7.02 23.55 -2.25
C SER A 223 -6.41 22.43 -1.39
N TYR A 224 -6.65 21.17 -1.73
CA TYR A 224 -6.08 19.99 -1.08
C TYR A 224 -4.55 19.93 -1.25
N ILE A 225 -4.05 20.19 -2.46
CA ILE A 225 -2.62 20.28 -2.79
C ILE A 225 -1.93 21.35 -1.94
N ARG A 226 -2.52 22.56 -1.87
CA ARG A 226 -1.97 23.69 -1.08
C ARG A 226 -1.97 23.41 0.41
N ALA A 227 -3.07 22.87 0.95
CA ALA A 227 -3.19 22.52 2.37
C ALA A 227 -2.12 21.49 2.80
N ASN A 228 -1.91 20.45 1.99
CA ASN A 228 -0.99 19.35 2.27
C ASN A 228 0.44 19.57 1.71
N LYS A 229 0.75 20.73 1.13
CA LYS A 229 2.08 21.11 0.59
C LYS A 229 2.62 20.16 -0.50
N LEU A 230 1.70 19.64 -1.32
CA LEU A 230 1.96 18.68 -2.39
C LEU A 230 2.48 19.37 -3.67
N ASP A 231 2.96 18.56 -4.62
CA ASP A 231 3.42 19.02 -5.93
C ASP A 231 2.42 18.74 -7.07
N GLY A 232 1.32 18.07 -6.79
CA GLY A 232 0.34 17.73 -7.83
C GLY A 232 -0.72 16.74 -7.34
N ILE A 233 -1.52 16.30 -8.31
CA ILE A 233 -2.59 15.31 -8.15
C ILE A 233 -2.44 14.24 -9.22
N ASP A 234 -2.62 13.00 -8.79
CA ASP A 234 -2.73 11.83 -9.64
C ASP A 234 -4.19 11.36 -9.64
N ILE A 235 -4.76 11.15 -10.83
CA ILE A 235 -6.16 10.72 -11.01
C ILE A 235 -6.16 9.22 -11.31
N ASP A 236 -6.62 8.42 -10.35
CA ASP A 236 -6.75 6.97 -10.50
C ASP A 236 -8.23 6.62 -10.64
N TRP A 237 -8.74 6.67 -11.87
CA TRP A 237 -10.13 6.30 -12.19
C TRP A 237 -10.14 4.92 -12.84
N GLU A 238 -10.60 3.93 -12.07
CA GLU A 238 -10.77 2.54 -12.47
C GLU A 238 -12.28 2.18 -12.64
N TYR A 239 -12.86 2.21 -13.83
CA TYR A 239 -12.38 2.81 -15.08
C TYR A 239 -13.50 3.67 -15.70
N PRO A 240 -13.20 4.65 -16.57
CA PRO A 240 -14.23 5.44 -17.24
C PRO A 240 -15.17 4.55 -18.06
N GLY A 241 -16.48 4.73 -17.91
CA GLY A 241 -17.50 4.02 -18.69
C GLY A 241 -17.67 4.61 -20.10
N SER A 242 -18.46 3.93 -20.94
CA SER A 242 -18.71 4.40 -22.32
C SER A 242 -19.41 5.76 -22.38
N GLY A 243 -20.25 6.08 -21.39
CA GLY A 243 -20.86 7.41 -21.23
C GLY A 243 -19.88 8.50 -20.73
N ASP A 244 -18.71 8.12 -20.20
CA ASP A 244 -17.79 9.05 -19.57
C ASP A 244 -16.76 9.66 -20.54
N ARG A 245 -16.53 9.07 -21.72
CA ARG A 245 -15.41 9.42 -22.63
C ARG A 245 -15.23 10.93 -22.87
N ALA A 246 -16.32 11.63 -23.19
CA ALA A 246 -16.30 13.07 -23.41
C ALA A 246 -16.08 13.85 -22.09
N ASN A 247 -16.73 13.41 -21.01
CA ASN A 247 -16.64 14.04 -19.69
C ASN A 247 -15.26 13.88 -19.05
N TYR A 248 -14.62 12.71 -19.18
CA TYR A 248 -13.22 12.46 -18.80
C TYR A 248 -12.29 13.46 -19.49
N THR A 249 -12.44 13.62 -20.81
CA THR A 249 -11.62 14.55 -21.61
C THR A 249 -11.75 15.99 -21.10
N LEU A 250 -12.98 16.46 -20.89
CA LEU A 250 -13.26 17.80 -20.34
C LEU A 250 -12.79 17.95 -18.88
N PHE A 251 -12.85 16.89 -18.08
CA PHE A 251 -12.43 16.86 -16.67
C PHE A 251 -10.91 17.02 -16.53
N ILE A 252 -10.13 16.25 -17.28
CA ILE A 252 -8.66 16.36 -17.28
C ILE A 252 -8.21 17.72 -17.85
N GLN A 253 -8.84 18.21 -18.91
CA GLN A 253 -8.54 19.53 -19.47
C GLN A 253 -8.87 20.67 -18.49
N LYS A 254 -9.99 20.57 -17.73
CA LYS A 254 -10.33 21.50 -16.66
C LYS A 254 -9.32 21.45 -15.51
N LEU A 255 -8.94 20.26 -15.05
CA LEU A 255 -7.91 20.07 -14.02
C LEU A 255 -6.61 20.76 -14.41
N ARG A 256 -6.10 20.50 -15.63
CA ARG A 256 -4.86 21.13 -16.13
C ARG A 256 -4.94 22.66 -16.14
N SER A 257 -6.02 23.21 -16.69
CA SER A 257 -6.24 24.67 -16.78
C SER A 257 -6.24 25.35 -15.40
N VAL A 258 -6.89 24.74 -14.41
CA VAL A 258 -6.96 25.25 -13.04
C VAL A 258 -5.62 25.06 -12.31
N LEU A 259 -4.93 23.93 -12.50
CA LEU A 259 -3.59 23.67 -11.93
C LEU A 259 -2.53 24.61 -12.50
N ASP A 260 -2.58 24.95 -13.80
CA ASP A 260 -1.69 25.96 -14.40
C ASP A 260 -1.97 27.37 -13.91
N SER A 261 -3.25 27.72 -13.72
CA SER A 261 -3.66 29.01 -13.15
C SER A 261 -3.17 29.15 -11.71
N ALA A 262 -3.35 28.10 -10.89
CA ALA A 262 -2.85 28.04 -9.52
C ALA A 262 -1.31 28.06 -9.47
N SER A 263 -0.63 27.31 -10.34
CA SER A 263 0.83 27.32 -10.44
C SER A 263 1.38 28.70 -10.75
N SER A 264 0.69 29.45 -11.62
CA SER A 264 1.10 30.80 -12.02
C SER A 264 0.88 31.81 -10.87
N ALA A 265 -0.25 31.71 -10.17
CA ALA A 265 -0.54 32.54 -8.99
C ALA A 265 0.43 32.26 -7.82
N ASP A 266 0.84 31.00 -7.64
CA ASP A 266 1.72 30.56 -6.56
C ASP A 266 3.22 30.70 -6.92
N GLY A 267 3.55 31.39 -8.02
CA GLY A 267 4.93 31.64 -8.48
C GLY A 267 5.69 30.40 -8.96
N ARG A 268 5.01 29.25 -9.15
CA ARG A 268 5.59 27.94 -9.49
C ARG A 268 5.94 27.79 -10.97
N SER A 269 6.52 28.81 -11.60
CA SER A 269 6.86 28.81 -13.03
C SER A 269 7.80 27.67 -13.44
N ALA A 270 8.84 27.41 -12.65
CA ALA A 270 9.83 26.35 -12.88
C ALA A 270 9.46 24.98 -12.26
N ASN A 271 8.37 24.90 -11.49
CA ASN A 271 7.99 23.70 -10.72
C ASN A 271 6.45 23.63 -10.57
N LYS A 272 5.74 23.74 -11.70
CA LYS A 272 4.27 23.72 -11.77
C LYS A 272 3.66 22.55 -10.99
N TYR A 273 2.41 22.70 -10.60
CA TYR A 273 1.62 21.58 -10.10
C TYR A 273 1.43 20.54 -11.20
N GLN A 274 1.85 19.31 -10.91
CA GLN A 274 1.74 18.18 -11.82
C GLN A 274 0.32 17.61 -11.84
N LEU A 275 -0.07 17.11 -13.01
CA LEU A 275 -1.28 16.32 -13.22
C LEU A 275 -0.87 15.00 -13.85
N THR A 276 -1.08 13.89 -13.15
CA THR A 276 -0.81 12.53 -13.64
C THR A 276 -2.09 11.71 -13.57
N ALA A 277 -2.07 10.51 -14.14
CA ALA A 277 -3.09 9.51 -13.91
C ALA A 277 -2.50 8.12 -13.89
N ALA A 278 -3.01 7.26 -13.02
CA ALA A 278 -2.97 5.82 -13.22
C ALA A 278 -3.95 5.44 -14.33
N VAL A 279 -3.51 4.59 -15.26
CA VAL A 279 -4.33 4.13 -16.39
C VAL A 279 -4.16 2.64 -16.64
N GLY A 280 -5.25 1.97 -16.99
CA GLY A 280 -5.24 0.54 -17.31
C GLY A 280 -4.35 0.21 -18.50
N ALA A 281 -3.84 -1.02 -18.54
CA ALA A 281 -2.87 -1.47 -19.53
C ALA A 281 -3.46 -2.15 -20.78
N SER A 282 -4.79 -2.18 -20.93
CA SER A 282 -5.50 -2.79 -22.06
C SER A 282 -6.73 -1.97 -22.47
N ASP A 283 -7.37 -2.34 -23.58
CA ASP A 283 -8.61 -1.68 -24.05
C ASP A 283 -9.78 -1.76 -23.06
N TYR A 284 -9.72 -2.62 -22.03
CA TYR A 284 -10.69 -2.62 -20.93
C TYR A 284 -10.69 -1.28 -20.17
N GLY A 285 -9.51 -0.82 -19.73
CA GLY A 285 -9.36 0.46 -19.05
C GLY A 285 -9.20 1.66 -20.00
N LEU A 286 -8.72 1.44 -21.23
CA LEU A 286 -8.37 2.51 -22.18
C LEU A 286 -9.41 2.76 -23.28
N GLY A 287 -10.38 1.86 -23.50
CA GLY A 287 -11.35 1.97 -24.60
C GLY A 287 -12.18 3.24 -24.55
N ASN A 288 -12.55 3.67 -23.34
CA ASN A 288 -13.37 4.86 -23.10
C ASN A 288 -12.57 6.14 -22.89
N ILE A 289 -11.24 6.14 -23.09
CA ILE A 289 -10.39 7.33 -22.93
C ILE A 289 -9.93 7.85 -24.29
N ASP A 290 -10.01 9.17 -24.50
CA ASP A 290 -9.41 9.83 -25.66
C ASP A 290 -7.97 10.25 -25.36
N ILE A 291 -7.06 9.28 -25.42
CA ILE A 291 -5.65 9.44 -25.06
C ILE A 291 -5.01 10.60 -25.83
N ALA A 292 -5.29 10.76 -27.12
CA ALA A 292 -4.78 11.86 -27.93
C ALA A 292 -5.26 13.24 -27.44
N ALA A 293 -6.52 13.35 -26.99
CA ALA A 293 -7.08 14.61 -26.46
C ALA A 293 -6.66 14.94 -25.02
N VAL A 294 -6.24 13.97 -24.20
CA VAL A 294 -5.84 14.18 -22.80
C VAL A 294 -4.33 14.14 -22.54
N ILE A 295 -3.52 13.47 -23.38
CA ILE A 295 -2.07 13.39 -23.19
C ILE A 295 -1.32 14.74 -23.29
N PRO A 296 -1.85 15.83 -23.90
CA PRO A 296 -1.26 17.17 -23.73
C PRO A 296 -1.41 17.69 -22.30
N SER A 297 -2.51 17.34 -21.61
CA SER A 297 -2.86 17.83 -20.27
C SER A 297 -2.15 17.11 -19.13
N PHE A 298 -1.81 15.84 -19.28
CA PHE A 298 -1.02 15.11 -18.28
C PHE A 298 0.47 15.46 -18.38
N ASP A 299 1.18 15.54 -17.25
CA ASP A 299 2.64 15.53 -17.22
C ASP A 299 3.16 14.17 -17.71
N PHE A 300 2.60 13.08 -17.18
CA PHE A 300 2.79 11.70 -17.62
C PHE A 300 1.64 10.79 -17.16
N LEU A 301 1.58 9.57 -17.70
CA LEU A 301 0.66 8.49 -17.30
C LEU A 301 1.43 7.37 -16.61
N ASN A 302 0.98 6.96 -15.42
CA ASN A 302 1.37 5.73 -14.76
C ASN A 302 0.58 4.57 -15.37
N VAL A 303 1.21 3.75 -16.19
CA VAL A 303 0.55 2.63 -16.86
C VAL A 303 0.57 1.42 -15.92
N MET A 304 -0.61 0.95 -15.55
CA MET A 304 -0.80 -0.16 -14.61
C MET A 304 -0.52 -1.50 -15.29
N THR A 305 0.76 -1.77 -15.59
CA THR A 305 1.22 -2.96 -16.30
C THR A 305 1.42 -4.16 -15.38
N TYR A 306 0.45 -4.36 -14.50
CA TYR A 306 0.25 -5.46 -13.57
C TYR A 306 -1.24 -5.80 -13.59
N ASP A 307 -1.61 -6.90 -12.93
CA ASP A 307 -2.98 -7.46 -12.88
C ASP A 307 -3.59 -7.68 -14.27
N LEU A 308 -2.71 -7.81 -15.26
CA LEU A 308 -3.00 -7.95 -16.68
C LEU A 308 -3.81 -9.21 -16.99
N GLN A 309 -3.64 -10.23 -16.14
CA GLN A 309 -4.31 -11.52 -16.16
C GLN A 309 -4.31 -12.09 -14.74
N ASN A 310 -5.41 -12.72 -14.32
CA ASN A 310 -5.46 -13.59 -13.14
C ASN A 310 -6.05 -14.96 -13.53
N GLY A 311 -5.45 -15.58 -14.54
CA GLY A 311 -5.77 -16.93 -14.98
C GLY A 311 -4.83 -17.97 -14.35
N ALA A 312 -5.27 -19.22 -14.32
CA ALA A 312 -4.42 -20.33 -13.89
C ALA A 312 -3.12 -20.38 -14.73
N ASN A 313 -1.98 -20.32 -14.06
CA ASN A 313 -0.64 -20.32 -14.66
C ASN A 313 -0.33 -19.13 -15.60
N THR A 314 -1.02 -18.00 -15.47
CA THR A 314 -0.77 -16.78 -16.28
C THR A 314 0.10 -15.75 -15.55
N HIS A 315 0.92 -15.00 -16.29
CA HIS A 315 1.66 -13.87 -15.73
C HIS A 315 0.79 -12.62 -15.58
N HIS A 316 0.73 -12.04 -14.38
CA HIS A 316 -0.02 -10.80 -14.15
C HIS A 316 0.76 -9.53 -14.54
N THR A 317 2.10 -9.56 -14.63
CA THR A 317 2.93 -8.35 -14.85
C THR A 317 4.11 -8.55 -15.84
N ALA A 318 3.98 -9.50 -16.77
CA ALA A 318 5.03 -9.83 -17.75
C ALA A 318 5.50 -8.64 -18.61
N LEU A 319 6.80 -8.57 -18.91
CA LEU A 319 7.37 -7.56 -19.80
C LEU A 319 6.94 -7.76 -21.26
N TYR A 320 6.95 -9.00 -21.75
CA TYR A 320 6.53 -9.37 -23.10
C TYR A 320 5.44 -10.44 -23.10
N ASN A 321 4.80 -10.62 -24.25
CA ASN A 321 3.83 -11.68 -24.47
C ASN A 321 4.49 -13.07 -24.58
N SER A 322 3.79 -14.11 -24.12
CA SER A 322 4.18 -15.51 -24.16
C SER A 322 2.93 -16.41 -24.11
N PRO A 323 3.05 -17.75 -24.18
CA PRO A 323 1.92 -18.66 -23.94
C PRO A 323 1.26 -18.51 -22.55
N MET A 324 1.94 -17.86 -21.60
CA MET A 324 1.45 -17.53 -20.25
C MET A 324 1.13 -16.02 -20.10
N ALA A 325 1.42 -15.20 -21.12
CA ALA A 325 1.24 -13.75 -21.13
C ALA A 325 0.48 -13.27 -22.39
N SER A 326 -0.86 -13.26 -22.32
CA SER A 326 -1.73 -12.68 -23.38
C SER A 326 -1.70 -11.15 -23.39
N TYR A 327 -1.32 -10.55 -22.26
CA TYR A 327 -1.07 -9.12 -22.09
C TYR A 327 0.29 -8.93 -21.39
N SER A 328 0.93 -7.80 -21.66
CA SER A 328 2.30 -7.49 -21.22
C SER A 328 2.57 -5.98 -21.15
N VAL A 329 3.62 -5.56 -20.43
CA VAL A 329 4.13 -4.17 -20.43
C VAL A 329 4.30 -3.65 -21.87
N ASP A 330 4.95 -4.42 -22.73
CA ASP A 330 5.21 -4.03 -24.11
C ASP A 330 3.93 -3.88 -24.94
N SER A 331 2.93 -4.76 -24.76
CA SER A 331 1.62 -4.62 -25.42
C SER A 331 0.88 -3.35 -24.98
N ALA A 332 0.90 -3.01 -23.69
CA ALA A 332 0.26 -1.82 -23.13
C ALA A 332 0.91 -0.52 -23.63
N ILE A 333 2.24 -0.48 -23.63
CA ILE A 333 3.03 0.66 -24.15
C ILE A 333 2.82 0.83 -25.66
N LYS A 334 2.76 -0.27 -26.43
CA LYS A 334 2.40 -0.23 -27.86
C LYS A 334 0.98 0.29 -28.09
N LEU A 335 0.01 -0.17 -27.30
CA LEU A 335 -1.39 0.27 -27.37
C LEU A 335 -1.53 1.77 -27.09
N LEU A 336 -0.91 2.28 -26.02
CA LEU A 336 -0.95 3.71 -25.68
C LEU A 336 -0.24 4.59 -26.72
N LYS A 337 0.91 4.14 -27.26
CA LYS A 337 1.58 4.82 -28.38
C LYS A 337 0.72 4.82 -29.65
N GLY A 338 0.00 3.73 -29.93
CA GLY A 338 -0.98 3.64 -31.02
C GLY A 338 -2.19 4.58 -30.84
N LYS A 339 -2.60 4.84 -29.59
CA LYS A 339 -3.61 5.86 -29.23
C LYS A 339 -3.03 7.28 -29.12
N GLY A 340 -1.79 7.52 -29.56
CA GLY A 340 -1.17 8.85 -29.67
C GLY A 340 -0.31 9.31 -28.49
N ALA A 341 -0.06 8.48 -27.48
CA ALA A 341 0.77 8.89 -26.33
C ALA A 341 2.28 8.93 -26.67
N PRO A 342 2.99 10.05 -26.43
CA PRO A 342 4.44 10.11 -26.59
C PRO A 342 5.15 9.19 -25.58
N ALA A 343 6.17 8.46 -26.03
CA ALA A 343 6.92 7.51 -25.20
C ALA A 343 7.41 8.13 -23.87
N ALA A 344 7.96 9.34 -23.92
CA ALA A 344 8.47 10.07 -22.76
C ALA A 344 7.41 10.47 -21.72
N LYS A 345 6.11 10.35 -22.03
CA LYS A 345 4.99 10.55 -21.08
C LYS A 345 4.41 9.24 -20.55
N LEU A 346 4.97 8.08 -20.88
CA LEU A 346 4.54 6.78 -20.37
C LEU A 346 5.50 6.26 -19.30
N VAL A 347 4.96 5.94 -18.12
CA VAL A 347 5.69 5.32 -17.01
C VAL A 347 5.20 3.88 -16.88
N ALA A 348 6.10 2.90 -16.97
CA ALA A 348 5.75 1.48 -16.86
C ALA A 348 5.54 1.06 -15.40
N GLY A 349 4.73 0.02 -15.16
CA GLY A 349 4.44 -0.53 -13.83
C GLY A 349 5.21 -1.81 -13.49
N GLY A 350 5.74 -1.86 -12.27
CA GLY A 350 6.16 -3.09 -11.58
C GLY A 350 5.23 -3.42 -10.40
N ALA A 351 5.16 -4.69 -10.03
CA ALA A 351 4.36 -5.17 -8.90
C ALA A 351 5.26 -5.64 -7.74
N PHE A 352 4.95 -5.23 -6.51
CA PHE A 352 5.66 -5.71 -5.31
C PHE A 352 4.88 -6.85 -4.60
N TYR A 353 4.10 -7.62 -5.36
CA TYR A 353 3.21 -8.68 -4.89
C TYR A 353 3.03 -9.79 -5.94
N SER A 354 2.36 -10.89 -5.58
CA SER A 354 1.97 -11.98 -6.50
C SER A 354 0.48 -12.03 -6.83
N HIS A 355 0.17 -12.77 -7.88
CA HIS A 355 -1.14 -13.38 -8.14
C HIS A 355 -1.01 -14.88 -8.45
N GLY A 356 -2.12 -15.61 -8.32
CA GLY A 356 -2.26 -17.00 -8.77
C GLY A 356 -2.89 -17.88 -7.69
N SER A 357 -2.10 -18.77 -7.08
CA SER A 357 -2.51 -19.57 -5.91
C SER A 357 -2.58 -18.77 -4.60
N GLY A 358 -2.27 -17.47 -4.62
CA GLY A 358 -2.32 -16.58 -3.47
C GLY A 358 -1.73 -15.20 -3.79
N ASP A 359 -2.26 -14.19 -3.09
CA ASP A 359 -1.86 -12.80 -3.26
C ASP A 359 -0.97 -12.42 -2.08
N TYR A 360 0.35 -12.47 -2.27
CA TYR A 360 1.37 -12.26 -1.23
C TYR A 360 2.20 -11.04 -1.53
N THR A 361 2.67 -10.33 -0.50
CA THR A 361 3.69 -9.28 -0.64
C THR A 361 5.03 -9.87 -1.07
N TYR A 362 5.89 -9.09 -1.72
CA TYR A 362 7.22 -9.56 -2.09
C TYR A 362 8.05 -9.96 -0.87
N ASP A 363 7.91 -9.26 0.26
CA ASP A 363 8.60 -9.61 1.49
C ASP A 363 8.12 -10.99 2.04
N GLU A 364 6.83 -11.34 1.94
CA GLU A 364 6.35 -12.69 2.24
C GLU A 364 6.87 -13.73 1.26
N LEU A 365 6.85 -13.44 -0.06
CA LEU A 365 7.41 -14.31 -1.09
C LEU A 365 8.90 -14.60 -0.78
N LYS A 366 9.68 -13.56 -0.49
CA LYS A 366 11.10 -13.65 -0.12
C LYS A 366 11.31 -14.40 1.20
N ALA A 367 10.44 -14.21 2.18
CA ALA A 367 10.50 -14.89 3.48
C ALA A 367 10.22 -16.39 3.36
N SER A 368 9.18 -16.78 2.61
CA SER A 368 8.52 -18.08 2.76
C SER A 368 8.30 -18.90 1.48
N TYR A 369 8.46 -18.33 0.28
CA TYR A 369 8.09 -19.01 -0.98
C TYR A 369 9.23 -19.09 -2.01
N ILE A 370 10.03 -18.05 -2.23
CA ILE A 370 11.09 -18.05 -3.25
C ILE A 370 12.16 -19.08 -2.87
N ASN A 371 12.17 -20.22 -3.57
CA ASN A 371 13.03 -21.39 -3.32
C ASN A 371 12.91 -21.97 -1.89
N LYS A 372 11.69 -21.99 -1.33
CA LYS A 372 11.40 -22.39 0.05
C LYS A 372 10.09 -23.17 0.16
N ASN A 373 9.94 -23.97 1.23
CA ASN A 373 8.67 -24.61 1.59
C ASN A 373 7.98 -25.39 0.45
N GLY A 374 8.75 -26.08 -0.39
CA GLY A 374 8.26 -26.86 -1.54
C GLY A 374 8.00 -26.05 -2.82
N TRP A 375 8.21 -24.74 -2.79
CA TRP A 375 8.13 -23.84 -3.95
C TRP A 375 9.51 -23.60 -4.58
N THR A 376 9.56 -23.57 -5.91
CA THR A 376 10.77 -23.37 -6.72
C THR A 376 10.58 -22.21 -7.70
N ARG A 377 11.55 -21.29 -7.79
CA ARG A 377 11.56 -20.22 -8.79
C ARG A 377 11.82 -20.79 -10.18
N GLN A 378 10.93 -20.43 -11.09
CA GLN A 378 11.00 -20.63 -12.53
C GLN A 378 11.14 -19.28 -13.24
N TRP A 379 11.46 -19.30 -14.53
CA TRP A 379 11.62 -18.10 -15.35
C TRP A 379 11.08 -18.33 -16.76
N ASP A 380 10.10 -17.54 -17.18
CA ASP A 380 9.67 -17.48 -18.58
C ASP A 380 10.62 -16.54 -19.34
N SER A 381 11.51 -17.13 -20.12
CA SER A 381 12.50 -16.41 -20.94
C SER A 381 11.89 -15.66 -22.14
N THR A 382 10.63 -15.94 -22.49
CA THR A 382 9.86 -15.23 -23.51
C THR A 382 9.19 -14.00 -22.87
N ALA A 383 8.40 -14.20 -21.81
CA ALA A 383 7.73 -13.12 -21.07
C ALA A 383 8.68 -12.20 -20.31
N ARG A 384 9.87 -12.70 -19.96
CA ARG A 384 10.84 -12.09 -19.02
C ARG A 384 10.20 -11.85 -17.65
N ALA A 385 9.57 -12.89 -17.12
CA ALA A 385 8.84 -12.88 -15.86
C ALA A 385 9.23 -14.09 -14.98
N PRO A 386 9.43 -13.88 -13.67
CA PRO A 386 9.60 -14.97 -12.73
C PRO A 386 8.22 -15.55 -12.35
N TYR A 387 8.23 -16.80 -11.93
CA TYR A 387 7.08 -17.41 -11.26
C TYR A 387 7.55 -18.49 -10.31
N LEU A 388 6.73 -18.85 -9.32
CA LEU A 388 6.99 -19.98 -8.42
C LEU A 388 6.06 -21.13 -8.79
N THR A 389 6.58 -22.36 -8.71
CA THR A 389 5.76 -23.59 -8.80
C THR A 389 6.03 -24.53 -7.62
N ASN A 390 5.05 -25.35 -7.27
CA ASN A 390 5.21 -26.41 -6.26
C ASN A 390 4.71 -27.78 -6.77
N SER A 391 5.01 -28.84 -6.04
CA SER A 391 4.63 -30.23 -6.39
C SER A 391 3.12 -30.52 -6.36
N SER A 392 2.32 -29.66 -5.74
CA SER A 392 0.85 -29.74 -5.72
C SER A 392 0.18 -28.99 -6.89
N GLY A 393 0.95 -28.49 -7.85
CA GLY A 393 0.43 -27.72 -9.00
C GLY A 393 0.13 -26.26 -8.68
N GLY A 394 0.57 -25.74 -7.52
CA GLY A 394 0.47 -24.32 -7.18
C GLY A 394 1.37 -23.46 -8.07
N PHE A 395 0.92 -22.23 -8.33
CA PHE A 395 1.57 -21.25 -9.20
C PHE A 395 1.46 -19.84 -8.62
N LEU A 396 2.56 -19.08 -8.61
CA LEU A 396 2.56 -17.66 -8.24
C LEU A 396 3.35 -16.86 -9.28
N SER A 397 2.70 -15.95 -10.00
CA SER A 397 3.41 -14.95 -10.82
C SER A 397 3.64 -13.70 -9.98
N TYR A 398 4.81 -13.07 -10.14
CA TYR A 398 5.23 -11.88 -9.41
C TYR A 398 6.29 -11.11 -10.22
N ASP A 399 6.82 -10.02 -9.67
CA ASP A 399 8.00 -9.32 -10.17
C ASP A 399 9.18 -9.54 -9.22
N ASP A 400 10.42 -9.61 -9.72
CA ASP A 400 11.63 -9.61 -8.89
C ASP A 400 12.76 -8.75 -9.47
N ALA A 401 13.92 -8.75 -8.81
CA ALA A 401 15.07 -7.96 -9.23
C ALA A 401 15.52 -8.23 -10.68
N GLU A 402 15.29 -9.43 -11.23
CA GLU A 402 15.62 -9.76 -12.62
C GLU A 402 14.61 -9.14 -13.60
N SER A 403 13.30 -9.32 -13.37
CA SER A 403 12.26 -8.75 -14.24
C SER A 403 12.17 -7.23 -14.14
N LEU A 404 12.31 -6.65 -12.95
CA LEU A 404 12.33 -5.19 -12.77
C LEU A 404 13.56 -4.56 -13.45
N THR A 405 14.73 -5.19 -13.36
CA THR A 405 15.91 -4.77 -14.14
C THR A 405 15.64 -4.86 -15.65
N GLY A 406 14.93 -5.91 -16.09
CA GLY A 406 14.44 -6.04 -17.47
C GLY A 406 13.51 -4.89 -17.89
N LYS A 407 12.50 -4.58 -17.07
CA LYS A 407 11.53 -3.48 -17.30
C LYS A 407 12.22 -2.12 -17.33
N VAL A 408 13.18 -1.84 -16.45
CA VAL A 408 13.93 -0.58 -16.46
C VAL A 408 14.83 -0.48 -17.69
N ASN A 409 15.44 -1.58 -18.15
CA ASN A 409 16.19 -1.57 -19.41
C ASN A 409 15.28 -1.35 -20.64
N TYR A 410 14.04 -1.88 -20.64
CA TYR A 410 13.01 -1.56 -21.64
C TYR A 410 12.57 -0.09 -21.58
N VAL A 411 12.40 0.48 -20.38
CA VAL A 411 12.10 1.90 -20.17
C VAL A 411 13.20 2.81 -20.74
N LYS A 412 14.47 2.44 -20.56
CA LYS A 412 15.61 3.17 -21.14
C LYS A 412 15.64 3.05 -22.66
N SER A 413 15.59 1.84 -23.23
CA SER A 413 15.70 1.62 -24.67
C SER A 413 14.48 2.08 -25.47
N GLY A 414 13.28 1.95 -24.91
CA GLY A 414 12.02 2.41 -25.51
C GLY A 414 11.77 3.92 -25.39
N GLY A 415 12.67 4.66 -24.73
CA GLY A 415 12.54 6.11 -24.53
C GLY A 415 11.40 6.51 -23.58
N LEU A 416 11.00 5.62 -22.67
CA LEU A 416 9.85 5.84 -21.78
C LEU A 416 10.15 6.85 -20.67
N GLY A 417 9.11 7.48 -20.14
CA GLY A 417 9.21 8.49 -19.07
C GLY A 417 9.81 7.92 -17.77
N GLY A 418 9.56 6.65 -17.46
CA GLY A 418 10.19 5.98 -16.33
C GLY A 418 9.53 4.67 -15.95
N ILE A 419 9.73 4.27 -14.69
CA ILE A 419 9.02 3.18 -14.04
C ILE A 419 8.38 3.67 -12.73
N MET A 420 7.29 3.03 -12.34
CA MET A 420 6.69 3.16 -11.01
C MET A 420 6.27 1.78 -10.51
N PHE A 421 5.91 1.66 -9.24
CA PHE A 421 5.50 0.38 -8.66
C PHE A 421 4.35 0.50 -7.66
N TRP A 422 3.51 -0.54 -7.64
CA TRP A 422 2.48 -0.79 -6.64
C TRP A 422 2.87 -1.99 -5.77
N GLU A 423 3.02 -1.87 -4.45
CA GLU A 423 3.23 -0.63 -3.69
C GLU A 423 4.35 -0.78 -2.65
N TYR A 424 4.90 0.36 -2.20
CA TYR A 424 6.12 0.42 -1.40
C TYR A 424 6.09 -0.46 -0.15
N GLY A 425 4.95 -0.52 0.54
CA GLY A 425 4.77 -1.28 1.77
C GLY A 425 4.95 -2.80 1.63
N GLN A 426 4.91 -3.33 0.40
CA GLN A 426 5.04 -4.77 0.13
C GLN A 426 6.49 -5.22 -0.12
N ASN A 427 7.44 -4.28 -0.19
CA ASN A 427 8.89 -4.56 -0.18
C ASN A 427 9.65 -3.57 0.72
N MET A 428 9.38 -3.61 2.03
CA MET A 428 10.11 -2.80 3.01
C MET A 428 11.57 -3.23 3.17
N ASN A 429 11.96 -4.42 2.72
CA ASN A 429 13.37 -4.82 2.64
C ASN A 429 14.18 -4.03 1.58
N GLY A 430 13.50 -3.42 0.60
CA GLY A 430 14.08 -2.51 -0.38
C GLY A 430 14.83 -3.13 -1.57
N GLU A 431 14.92 -4.46 -1.69
CA GLU A 431 15.58 -5.18 -2.79
C GLU A 431 15.06 -4.79 -4.17
N LEU A 432 13.74 -4.64 -4.34
CA LEU A 432 13.12 -4.33 -5.63
C LEU A 432 13.33 -2.86 -6.02
N LEU A 433 13.22 -1.93 -5.07
CA LEU A 433 13.54 -0.53 -5.29
C LEU A 433 15.04 -0.36 -5.59
N GLU A 434 15.92 -1.12 -4.92
CA GLU A 434 17.36 -1.11 -5.22
C GLU A 434 17.64 -1.63 -6.63
N ALA A 435 17.01 -2.74 -7.05
CA ALA A 435 17.13 -3.24 -8.42
C ALA A 435 16.66 -2.21 -9.46
N ILE A 436 15.51 -1.57 -9.24
CA ILE A 436 15.00 -0.49 -10.09
C ILE A 436 15.99 0.68 -10.18
N TYR A 437 16.47 1.17 -9.04
CA TYR A 437 17.36 2.31 -8.93
C TYR A 437 18.74 2.04 -9.56
N GLN A 438 19.35 0.89 -9.25
CA GLN A 438 20.64 0.45 -9.80
C GLN A 438 20.55 0.11 -11.29
N ALA A 439 19.37 -0.20 -11.82
CA ALA A 439 19.13 -0.33 -13.25
C ALA A 439 18.80 0.99 -13.96
N MET A 440 18.31 2.02 -13.26
CA MET A 440 17.89 3.31 -13.88
C MET A 440 19.04 4.30 -14.06
N LYS A 441 20.04 4.26 -13.17
CA LYS A 441 21.26 5.08 -13.22
C LYS A 441 22.11 4.88 -14.49
#